data_AF-A0A8X6I3T1-F1
#
_entry.id   AF-A0A8X6I3T1-F1
#
_cell.length_a   1.000
_cell.length_b   1.000
_cell.length_c   1.000
_cell.angle_alpha   90.00
_cell.angle_beta   90.00
_cell.angle_gamma   90.00
#
_symmetry.space_group_name_H-M   'P 1'
#
loop_
_entity.id
_entity.type
_entity.pdbx_description
1 polymer ?
#
loop_
_entity_poly.entity_id
_entity_poly.type
_entity_poly.pdbx_seq_one_letter_code
_entity_poly.pdbx_strand_id
1 'polypeptide(L)'
;MQPYNLVDRKEFINMVKVLNPRYSLPGRKHLTATAVPKLYNEVRDKIRQELSLINKDTISVTTDCWTSIANTPYITITVHFITSEWALKSACLACAHFDDDHNGKNIAEVLRSILNDWSIDVQNIMSITTDNGHNILKSIEELNLENAHISCFAHNINIGVNHSLDIPVLKRAIARLKKLQNACPTRWWSTLK
;
A
#
# COMPACT_ATOMS: atom_id res chain seq x y z
N MET A 1 0.23 -4.22 13.55
CA MET A 1 -0.14 -5.63 13.29
C MET A 1 0.71 -6.55 14.16
N GLN A 2 0.13 -7.64 14.67
CA GLN A 2 0.86 -8.67 15.44
C GLN A 2 1.05 -9.92 14.56
N PRO A 3 2.16 -10.66 14.72
CA PRO A 3 2.39 -11.89 13.96
C PRO A 3 1.42 -13.00 14.37
N TYR A 4 1.07 -13.87 13.41
CA TYR A 4 0.17 -15.00 13.68
C TYR A 4 0.71 -15.99 14.73
N ASN A 5 2.01 -15.99 15.01
CA ASN A 5 2.57 -16.85 16.06
C ASN A 5 2.23 -16.37 17.48
N LEU A 6 1.61 -15.20 17.65
CA LEU A 6 1.17 -14.69 18.96
C LEU A 6 0.23 -15.68 19.66
N VAL A 7 -0.68 -16.31 18.92
CA VAL A 7 -1.67 -17.24 19.50
C VAL A 7 -1.06 -18.56 19.99
N ASP A 8 0.15 -18.88 19.56
CA ASP A 8 0.88 -20.07 20.01
C ASP A 8 1.78 -19.75 21.23
N ARG A 9 1.92 -18.47 21.63
CA ARG A 9 2.76 -18.08 22.77
C ARG A 9 2.11 -18.43 24.10
N LYS A 10 2.88 -19.05 25.00
CA LYS A 10 2.40 -19.53 26.31
C LYS A 10 1.82 -18.40 27.16
N GLU A 11 2.48 -17.24 27.15
CA GLU A 11 2.08 -16.06 27.91
C GLU A 11 0.72 -15.53 27.45
N PHE A 12 0.52 -15.49 26.13
CA PHE A 12 -0.74 -15.06 25.53
C PHE A 12 -1.88 -16.05 25.82
N ILE A 13 -1.61 -17.36 25.69
CA ILE A 13 -2.58 -18.42 26.03
C ILE A 13 -2.98 -18.31 27.51
N ASN A 14 -2.03 -18.12 28.42
CA ASN A 14 -2.31 -17.96 29.85
C ASN A 14 -3.15 -16.72 30.12
N MET A 15 -2.80 -15.58 29.51
CA MET A 15 -3.58 -14.35 29.61
C MET A 15 -5.03 -14.56 29.16
N VAL A 16 -5.25 -15.19 28.01
CA VAL A 16 -6.59 -15.48 27.49
C VAL A 16 -7.37 -16.40 28.41
N LYS A 17 -6.73 -17.42 29.00
CA LYS A 17 -7.37 -18.32 29.97
C LYS A 17 -7.76 -17.61 31.27
N VAL A 18 -6.98 -16.63 31.72
CA VAL A 18 -7.34 -15.80 32.89
C VAL A 18 -8.56 -14.94 32.58
N LEU A 19 -8.64 -14.37 31.38
CA LEU A 19 -9.77 -13.54 30.95
C LEU A 19 -11.05 -14.35 30.76
N ASN A 20 -10.97 -15.51 30.09
CA ASN A 20 -12.09 -16.41 29.90
C ASN A 20 -11.60 -17.87 29.79
N PRO A 21 -11.69 -18.67 30.88
CA PRO A 21 -11.24 -20.05 30.88
C PRO A 21 -11.96 -20.98 29.89
N ARG A 22 -13.17 -20.60 29.45
CA ARG A 22 -13.98 -21.39 28.50
C ARG A 22 -13.66 -21.11 27.04
N TYR A 23 -12.91 -20.04 26.76
CA TYR A 23 -12.57 -19.68 25.39
C TYR A 23 -11.43 -20.54 24.85
N SER A 24 -11.68 -21.24 23.75
CA SER A 24 -10.63 -21.98 23.03
C SER A 24 -10.00 -21.09 21.98
N LEU A 25 -8.73 -20.73 22.21
CA LEU A 25 -7.98 -19.90 21.27
C LEU A 25 -7.75 -20.67 19.95
N PRO A 26 -8.02 -20.07 18.78
CA PRO A 26 -7.66 -20.67 17.50
C PRO A 26 -6.14 -20.73 17.37
N GLY A 27 -5.62 -21.87 16.92
CA GLY A 27 -4.18 -22.02 16.66
C GLY A 27 -3.75 -21.27 15.40
N ARG A 28 -2.44 -21.00 15.28
CA ARG A 28 -1.86 -20.28 14.14
C ARG A 28 -2.28 -20.85 12.78
N LYS A 29 -2.26 -22.18 12.62
CA LYS A 29 -2.65 -22.85 11.36
C LYS A 29 -4.09 -22.54 10.96
N HIS A 30 -5.00 -22.51 11.92
CA HIS A 30 -6.40 -22.18 11.67
C HIS A 30 -6.54 -20.71 11.25
N LEU A 31 -5.82 -19.79 11.89
CA LEU A 31 -5.81 -18.39 11.48
C LEU A 31 -5.31 -18.21 10.05
N THR A 32 -4.17 -18.80 9.72
CA THR A 32 -3.52 -18.60 8.41
C THR A 32 -4.23 -19.33 7.27
N ALA A 33 -4.75 -20.54 7.49
CA ALA A 33 -5.30 -21.38 6.43
C ALA A 33 -6.83 -21.31 6.33
N THR A 34 -7.53 -20.78 7.33
CA THR A 34 -9.00 -20.82 7.38
C THR A 34 -9.59 -19.46 7.72
N ALA A 35 -9.35 -18.93 8.91
CA ALA A 35 -10.08 -17.77 9.41
C ALA A 35 -9.79 -16.49 8.59
N VAL A 36 -8.50 -16.20 8.32
CA VAL A 36 -8.11 -15.01 7.56
C VAL A 36 -8.48 -15.14 6.08
N PRO A 37 -8.20 -16.26 5.37
CA PRO A 37 -8.65 -16.42 3.99
C PRO A 37 -10.18 -16.32 3.84
N LYS A 38 -10.94 -16.89 4.78
CA LYS A 38 -12.40 -16.77 4.80
C LYS A 38 -12.84 -15.31 4.94
N LEU A 39 -12.31 -14.60 5.93
CA LEU A 39 -12.60 -13.18 6.14
C LEU A 39 -12.22 -12.33 4.91
N TYR A 40 -11.07 -12.62 4.30
CA TYR A 40 -10.64 -11.95 3.07
C TYR A 40 -11.66 -12.14 1.94
N ASN A 41 -12.12 -13.37 1.70
CA ASN A 41 -13.11 -13.65 0.66
C ASN A 41 -14.45 -12.95 0.96
N GLU A 42 -14.92 -13.00 2.20
CA GLU A 42 -16.15 -12.29 2.61
C GLU A 42 -16.06 -10.78 2.36
N VAL A 43 -14.94 -10.16 2.72
CA VAL A 43 -14.71 -8.72 2.47
C VAL A 43 -14.56 -8.43 0.98
N ARG A 44 -13.84 -9.28 0.24
CA ARG A 44 -13.66 -9.15 -1.22
C ARG A 44 -14.99 -9.20 -1.95
N ASP A 45 -15.85 -10.16 -1.61
CA ASP A 45 -17.18 -10.31 -2.22
C ASP A 45 -18.08 -9.13 -1.89
N LYS A 46 -18.02 -8.61 -0.65
CA LYS A 46 -18.72 -7.38 -0.27
C LYS A 46 -18.26 -6.18 -1.09
N ILE A 47 -16.95 -5.98 -1.25
CA ILE A 47 -16.42 -4.87 -2.06
C ILE A 47 -16.85 -5.03 -3.52
N ARG A 48 -16.82 -6.24 -4.08
CA ARG A 48 -17.32 -6.50 -5.45
C ARG A 48 -18.79 -6.15 -5.62
N GLN A 49 -19.63 -6.49 -4.63
CA GLN A 49 -21.03 -6.10 -4.63
C GLN A 49 -21.19 -4.58 -4.60
N GLU A 50 -20.47 -3.88 -3.71
CA GLU A 50 -20.51 -2.42 -3.66
C GLU A 50 -20.06 -1.77 -4.99
N LEU A 51 -18.98 -2.28 -5.60
CA LEU A 51 -18.48 -1.83 -6.89
C LEU A 51 -19.45 -2.13 -8.06
N SER A 52 -20.29 -3.15 -7.95
CA SER A 52 -21.29 -3.47 -8.97
C SER A 52 -22.48 -2.49 -8.99
N LEU A 53 -22.71 -1.78 -7.89
CA LEU A 53 -23.83 -0.85 -7.71
C LEU A 53 -23.50 0.59 -8.11
N ILE A 54 -22.21 0.92 -8.23
CA ILE A 54 -21.75 2.26 -8.58
C ILE A 54 -21.68 2.45 -10.10
N ASN A 55 -21.81 3.70 -10.54
CA ASN A 55 -21.47 4.05 -11.92
C ASN A 55 -19.96 3.81 -12.11
N LYS A 56 -19.59 3.11 -13.18
CA LYS A 56 -18.19 2.78 -13.46
C LYS A 56 -17.36 4.01 -13.79
N ASP A 57 -17.97 5.06 -14.34
CA ASP A 57 -17.29 6.29 -14.80
C ASP A 57 -16.96 7.27 -13.65
N THR A 58 -17.23 6.90 -12.39
CA THR A 58 -16.93 7.73 -11.21
C THR A 58 -15.83 7.14 -10.32
N ILE A 59 -15.16 6.08 -10.81
CA ILE A 59 -14.14 5.37 -10.06
C ILE A 59 -12.81 6.11 -10.18
N SER A 60 -12.18 6.38 -9.04
CA SER A 60 -10.81 6.90 -8.98
C SER A 60 -9.88 5.86 -8.36
N VAL A 61 -8.63 5.83 -8.82
CA VAL A 61 -7.63 4.82 -8.40
C VAL A 61 -6.41 5.54 -7.85
N THR A 62 -5.83 5.04 -6.77
CA THR A 62 -4.47 5.38 -6.36
C THR A 62 -3.60 4.14 -6.52
N THR A 63 -2.40 4.32 -7.05
CA THR A 63 -1.42 3.24 -7.13
C THR A 63 -0.06 3.71 -6.63
N ASP A 64 0.60 2.81 -5.92
CA ASP A 64 1.91 3.02 -5.32
C ASP A 64 2.81 1.83 -5.65
N CYS A 65 3.97 2.11 -6.22
CA CYS A 65 5.01 1.13 -6.52
C CYS A 65 6.14 1.32 -5.53
N TRP A 66 6.44 0.30 -4.74
CA TRP A 66 7.43 0.39 -3.68
C TRP A 66 8.27 -0.89 -3.61
N THR A 67 9.51 -0.75 -3.17
CA THR A 67 10.41 -1.88 -2.96
C THR A 67 10.48 -2.21 -1.48
N SER A 68 10.23 -3.47 -1.13
CA SER A 68 10.32 -3.94 0.24
C SER A 68 11.77 -3.98 0.75
N ILE A 69 11.94 -4.13 2.06
CA ILE A 69 13.26 -4.29 2.70
C ILE A 69 13.99 -5.53 2.16
N ALA A 70 13.26 -6.54 1.68
CA ALA A 70 13.80 -7.74 1.04
C ALA A 70 14.17 -7.52 -0.44
N ASN A 71 14.15 -6.28 -0.93
CA ASN A 71 14.39 -5.90 -2.32
C ASN A 71 13.39 -6.53 -3.32
N THR A 72 12.18 -6.85 -2.86
CA THR A 72 11.09 -7.31 -3.72
C THR A 72 10.18 -6.14 -4.05
N PRO A 73 9.88 -5.87 -5.33
CA PRO A 73 8.97 -4.80 -5.71
C PRO A 73 7.51 -5.20 -5.50
N TYR A 74 6.70 -4.23 -5.14
CA TYR A 74 5.28 -4.37 -4.88
C TYR A 74 4.52 -3.24 -5.55
N ILE A 75 3.32 -3.58 -6.01
CA ILE A 75 2.32 -2.62 -6.46
C ILE A 75 1.11 -2.72 -5.54
N THR A 76 0.66 -1.57 -5.05
CA THR A 76 -0.58 -1.44 -4.31
C THR A 76 -1.57 -0.68 -5.18
N ILE A 77 -2.81 -1.16 -5.24
CA ILE A 77 -3.90 -0.51 -5.96
C ILE A 77 -5.06 -0.32 -4.99
N THR A 78 -5.48 0.92 -4.81
CA THR A 78 -6.64 1.28 -4.00
C THR A 78 -7.64 1.99 -4.88
N VAL A 79 -8.90 1.57 -4.78
CA VAL A 79 -10.02 2.21 -5.46
C VAL A 79 -10.73 3.16 -4.51
N HIS A 80 -11.23 4.27 -5.06
CA HIS A 80 -11.98 5.31 -4.38
C HIS A 80 -13.27 5.54 -5.15
N PHE A 81 -14.40 5.52 -4.46
CA PHE A 81 -15.72 5.71 -5.07
C PHE A 81 -16.71 6.30 -4.06
N ILE A 82 -17.79 6.89 -4.57
CA ILE A 82 -18.87 7.46 -3.77
C ILE A 82 -20.06 6.50 -3.82
N THR A 83 -20.63 6.15 -2.66
CA THR A 83 -21.80 5.26 -2.57
C THR A 83 -23.10 6.01 -2.89
N SER A 84 -24.20 5.27 -3.04
CA SER A 84 -25.56 5.81 -3.17
C SER A 84 -25.96 6.75 -2.03
N GLU A 85 -25.39 6.55 -0.84
CA GLU A 85 -25.60 7.39 0.35
C GLU A 85 -24.69 8.62 0.38
N TRP A 86 -24.01 8.93 -0.73
CA TRP A 86 -23.08 10.04 -0.87
C TRP A 86 -21.88 9.97 0.09
N ALA A 87 -21.45 8.75 0.44
CA ALA A 87 -20.30 8.51 1.29
C ALA A 87 -19.07 8.14 0.45
N LEU A 88 -17.95 8.82 0.68
CA LEU A 88 -16.66 8.44 0.10
C LEU A 88 -16.18 7.14 0.77
N LYS A 89 -15.92 6.12 -0.05
CA LYS A 89 -15.30 4.87 0.37
C LYS A 89 -13.98 4.65 -0.37
N SER A 90 -13.12 3.86 0.27
CA SER A 90 -11.85 3.47 -0.32
C SER A 90 -11.56 2.02 0.04
N ALA A 91 -11.10 1.24 -0.93
CA ALA A 91 -10.82 -0.18 -0.77
C ALA A 91 -9.51 -0.55 -1.45
N CYS A 92 -8.60 -1.18 -0.69
CA CYS A 92 -7.38 -1.74 -1.23
C CYS A 92 -7.74 -3.01 -2.03
N LEU A 93 -7.58 -2.96 -3.35
CA LEU A 93 -7.92 -4.05 -4.26
C LEU A 93 -6.82 -5.11 -4.29
N ALA A 94 -5.56 -4.67 -4.27
CA ALA A 94 -4.41 -5.54 -4.28
C ALA A 94 -3.19 -4.87 -3.63
N CYS A 95 -2.37 -5.70 -3.00
CA CYS A 95 -0.98 -5.41 -2.69
C CYS A 95 -0.21 -6.66 -3.14
N ALA A 96 0.36 -6.60 -4.33
CA ALA A 96 0.94 -7.74 -5.02
C ALA A 96 2.41 -7.47 -5.33
N HIS A 97 3.24 -8.51 -5.24
CA HIS A 97 4.57 -8.45 -5.82
C HIS A 97 4.46 -8.67 -7.33
N PHE A 98 5.42 -8.13 -8.08
CA PHE A 98 5.55 -8.35 -9.51
C PHE A 98 7.02 -8.58 -9.86
N ASP A 99 7.31 -9.20 -10.99
CA ASP A 99 8.69 -9.53 -11.34
C ASP A 99 9.49 -8.31 -11.82
N ASP A 100 10.80 -8.33 -11.52
CA ASP A 100 11.77 -7.21 -11.61
C ASP A 100 12.10 -6.70 -13.02
N ASP A 101 11.41 -7.17 -14.07
CA ASP A 101 11.46 -6.49 -15.36
C ASP A 101 10.66 -5.18 -15.20
N HIS A 102 11.30 -4.19 -14.60
CA HIS A 102 10.82 -2.84 -14.27
C HIS A 102 10.57 -1.99 -15.54
N ASN A 103 9.88 -2.57 -16.50
CA ASN A 103 9.41 -1.92 -17.70
C ASN A 103 8.00 -1.42 -17.44
N GLY A 104 7.68 -0.19 -17.87
CA GLY A 104 6.34 0.39 -17.72
C GLY A 104 5.24 -0.51 -18.30
N LYS A 105 5.57 -1.33 -19.30
CA LYS A 105 4.68 -2.34 -19.89
C LYS A 105 4.23 -3.42 -18.90
N ASN A 106 5.17 -3.99 -18.14
CA ASN A 106 4.86 -5.02 -17.15
C ASN A 106 3.95 -4.46 -16.06
N ILE A 107 4.26 -3.24 -15.58
CA ILE A 107 3.42 -2.53 -14.61
C ILE A 107 2.02 -2.28 -15.17
N ALA A 108 1.91 -1.87 -16.45
CA ALA A 108 0.62 -1.66 -17.11
C ALA A 108 -0.20 -2.96 -17.20
N GLU A 109 0.44 -4.08 -17.54
CA GLU A 109 -0.20 -5.40 -17.60
C GLU A 109 -0.68 -5.87 -16.23
N VAL A 110 0.15 -5.73 -15.19
CA VAL A 110 -0.21 -6.06 -13.80
C VAL A 110 -1.38 -5.20 -13.34
N LEU A 111 -1.33 -3.89 -13.57
CA LEU A 111 -2.40 -2.95 -13.19
C LEU A 111 -3.71 -3.30 -13.91
N ARG A 112 -3.65 -3.56 -15.23
CA ARG A 112 -4.80 -4.00 -16.03
C ARG A 112 -5.36 -5.33 -15.54
N SER A 113 -4.51 -6.30 -15.24
CA SER A 113 -4.92 -7.62 -14.73
C SER A 113 -5.66 -7.50 -13.41
N ILE A 114 -5.11 -6.73 -12.46
CA ILE A 114 -5.75 -6.53 -11.16
C ILE A 114 -7.10 -5.83 -11.34
N LEU A 115 -7.18 -4.76 -12.13
CA LEU A 115 -8.45 -4.05 -12.34
C LEU A 115 -9.51 -4.96 -13.00
N ASN A 116 -9.10 -5.77 -13.98
CA ASN A 116 -9.97 -6.76 -14.63
C ASN A 116 -10.49 -7.83 -13.66
N ASP A 117 -9.67 -8.30 -12.70
CA ASP A 117 -10.09 -9.24 -11.65
C ASP A 117 -11.20 -8.67 -10.74
N TRP A 118 -11.31 -7.35 -10.70
CA TRP A 118 -12.36 -6.59 -10.00
C TRP A 118 -13.48 -6.11 -10.94
N SER A 119 -13.46 -6.50 -12.21
CA SER A 119 -14.44 -6.11 -13.24
C SER A 119 -14.49 -4.60 -13.49
N ILE A 120 -13.37 -3.91 -13.27
CA ILE A 120 -13.16 -2.50 -13.54
C ILE A 120 -12.41 -2.40 -14.87
N ASP A 121 -13.06 -1.79 -15.86
CA ASP A 121 -12.38 -1.45 -17.11
C ASP A 121 -11.45 -0.26 -16.86
N VAL A 122 -10.23 -0.35 -17.38
CA VAL A 122 -9.23 0.73 -17.34
C VAL A 122 -9.79 2.00 -17.97
N GLN A 123 -10.60 1.87 -19.04
CA GLN A 123 -11.18 3.02 -19.74
C GLN A 123 -12.23 3.79 -18.94
N ASN A 124 -12.80 3.18 -17.89
CA ASN A 124 -13.82 3.81 -17.05
C ASN A 124 -13.21 4.53 -15.84
N ILE A 125 -11.88 4.51 -15.70
CA ILE A 125 -11.20 5.19 -14.59
C ILE A 125 -11.26 6.70 -14.82
N MET A 126 -11.96 7.39 -13.91
CA MET A 126 -12.09 8.84 -13.93
C MET A 126 -10.77 9.54 -13.62
N SER A 127 -10.04 9.04 -12.62
CA SER A 127 -8.73 9.56 -12.27
C SER A 127 -7.82 8.49 -11.70
N ILE A 128 -6.52 8.61 -11.96
CA ILE A 128 -5.49 7.75 -11.40
C ILE A 128 -4.39 8.58 -10.76
N THR A 129 -4.15 8.38 -9.46
CA THR A 129 -3.12 9.11 -8.71
C THR A 129 -1.90 8.23 -8.46
N THR A 130 -0.71 8.71 -8.81
CA THR A 130 0.57 7.99 -8.67
C THR A 130 1.69 8.87 -8.11
N ASP A 131 2.80 8.28 -7.68
CA ASP A 131 3.96 8.98 -7.12
C ASP A 131 4.91 9.61 -8.18
N ASN A 132 4.51 9.69 -9.45
CA ASN A 132 5.34 10.13 -10.58
C ASN A 132 6.62 9.30 -10.82
N GLY A 133 6.74 8.08 -10.30
CA GLY A 133 7.85 7.21 -10.68
C GLY A 133 7.93 7.03 -12.20
N HIS A 134 9.14 7.06 -12.77
CA HIS A 134 9.33 6.96 -14.22
C HIS A 134 8.62 5.76 -14.87
N ASN A 135 8.68 4.61 -14.19
CA ASN A 135 8.07 3.37 -14.69
C ASN A 135 6.54 3.38 -14.57
N ILE A 136 5.98 3.98 -13.51
CA ILE A 136 4.53 4.10 -13.38
C ILE A 136 3.99 5.10 -14.42
N LEU A 137 4.69 6.21 -14.69
CA LEU A 137 4.27 7.16 -15.73
C LEU A 137 4.22 6.50 -17.11
N LYS A 138 5.25 5.74 -17.49
CA LYS A 138 5.21 4.92 -18.71
C LYS A 138 4.05 3.93 -18.73
N SER A 139 3.70 3.34 -17.59
CA SER A 139 2.55 2.43 -17.51
C SER A 139 1.22 3.14 -17.76
N ILE A 140 1.09 4.40 -17.31
CA ILE A 140 -0.08 5.25 -17.55
C ILE A 140 -0.19 5.60 -19.04
N GLU A 141 0.92 5.92 -19.70
CA GLU A 141 0.99 6.17 -21.15
C GLU A 141 0.53 4.91 -21.92
N GLU A 142 1.06 3.73 -21.59
CA GLU A 142 0.70 2.45 -22.21
C GLU A 142 -0.78 2.05 -21.98
N LEU A 143 -1.42 2.60 -20.94
CA LEU A 143 -2.84 2.39 -20.64
C LEU A 143 -3.75 3.48 -21.24
N ASN A 144 -3.19 4.48 -21.93
CA ASN A 144 -3.89 5.66 -22.43
C ASN A 144 -4.63 6.45 -21.33
N LEU A 145 -4.05 6.55 -20.14
CA LEU A 145 -4.63 7.21 -18.96
C LEU A 145 -4.04 8.60 -18.67
N GLU A 146 -3.29 9.18 -19.60
CA GLU A 146 -2.58 10.46 -19.43
C GLU A 146 -3.52 11.60 -19.01
N ASN A 147 -4.70 11.68 -19.63
CA ASN A 147 -5.71 12.71 -19.33
C ASN A 147 -6.38 12.52 -17.95
N ALA A 148 -6.33 11.31 -17.39
CA ALA A 148 -6.90 10.96 -16.10
C ALA A 148 -5.84 10.99 -14.98
N HIS A 149 -4.56 11.16 -15.31
CA HIS A 149 -3.46 11.09 -14.36
C HIS A 149 -3.40 12.33 -13.46
N ILE A 150 -3.26 12.07 -12.16
CA ILE A 150 -3.05 13.07 -11.14
C ILE A 150 -1.75 12.74 -10.40
N SER A 151 -0.88 13.72 -10.28
CA SER A 151 0.34 13.56 -9.53
C SER A 151 0.09 13.57 -8.02
N CYS A 152 0.75 12.67 -7.28
CA CYS A 152 0.70 12.66 -5.82
C CYS A 152 1.21 13.98 -5.24
N PHE A 153 0.32 14.69 -4.54
CA PHE A 153 0.63 15.96 -3.90
C PHE A 153 1.81 15.86 -2.91
N ALA A 154 1.83 14.81 -2.08
CA ALA A 154 2.91 14.60 -1.11
C ALA A 154 4.26 14.37 -1.80
N HIS A 155 4.27 13.63 -2.91
CA HIS A 155 5.48 13.42 -3.69
C HIS A 155 6.00 14.73 -4.30
N ASN A 156 5.12 15.58 -4.83
CA ASN A 156 5.50 16.90 -5.35
C ASN A 156 6.10 17.81 -4.27
N ILE A 157 5.53 17.82 -3.06
CA ILE A 157 6.12 18.52 -1.92
C ILE A 157 7.52 17.96 -1.63
N ASN A 158 7.66 16.63 -1.58
CA ASN A 158 8.95 16.00 -1.32
C ASN A 158 10.00 16.36 -2.38
N ILE A 159 9.63 16.41 -3.67
CA ILE A 159 10.51 16.91 -4.74
C ILE A 159 10.94 18.36 -4.44
N GLY A 160 9.99 19.26 -4.14
CA GLY A 160 10.29 20.66 -3.83
C GLY A 160 11.19 20.83 -2.61
N VAL A 161 10.97 20.04 -1.57
CA VAL A 161 11.84 19.99 -0.39
C VAL A 161 13.23 19.52 -0.78
N ASN A 162 13.36 18.42 -1.52
CA ASN A 162 14.67 17.90 -1.94
C ASN A 162 15.44 18.89 -2.81
N HIS A 163 14.79 19.58 -3.75
CA HIS A 163 15.39 20.68 -4.50
C HIS A 163 15.88 21.82 -3.59
N SER A 164 15.11 22.16 -2.56
CA SER A 164 15.52 23.16 -1.57
C SER A 164 16.71 22.69 -0.74
N LEU A 165 16.74 21.41 -0.35
CA LEU A 165 17.86 20.82 0.40
C LEU A 165 19.15 20.70 -0.44
N ASP A 166 19.03 20.63 -1.76
CA ASP A 166 20.15 20.58 -2.69
C ASP A 166 20.83 21.93 -2.92
N ILE A 167 20.26 23.04 -2.42
CA ILE A 167 20.90 24.36 -2.44
C ILE A 167 22.30 24.26 -1.80
N PRO A 168 23.38 24.74 -2.45
CA PRO A 168 24.75 24.45 -2.03
C PRO A 168 25.08 24.75 -0.56
N VAL A 169 24.49 25.81 0.00
CA VAL A 169 24.67 26.19 1.41
C VAL A 169 24.04 25.15 2.34
N LEU A 170 22.79 24.77 2.08
CA LEU A 170 22.03 23.78 2.86
C LEU A 170 22.62 22.39 2.71
N LYS A 171 22.97 21.98 1.49
CA LYS A 171 23.61 20.69 1.19
C LYS A 171 24.90 20.50 1.97
N ARG A 172 25.75 21.54 2.05
CA ARG A 172 26.98 21.52 2.87
C ARG A 172 26.68 21.40 4.37
N ALA A 173 25.70 22.14 4.88
CA ALA A 173 25.31 22.09 6.28
C ALA A 173 24.78 20.69 6.66
N ILE A 174 23.88 20.13 5.85
CA ILE A 174 23.32 18.80 6.03
C ILE A 174 24.39 17.72 5.95
N ALA A 175 25.34 17.83 5.02
CA ALA A 175 26.45 16.89 4.93
C ALA A 175 27.30 16.88 6.21
N ARG A 176 27.53 18.03 6.84
CA ARG A 176 28.22 18.12 8.14
C ARG A 176 27.38 17.51 9.27
N LEU A 177 26.08 17.77 9.32
CA LEU A 177 25.16 17.19 10.31
C LEU A 177 25.09 15.66 10.18
N LYS A 178 24.99 15.12 8.96
CA LYS A 178 25.03 13.67 8.70
C LYS A 178 26.35 13.05 9.16
N LYS A 179 27.48 13.73 8.97
CA LYS A 179 28.78 13.28 9.51
C LYS A 179 28.77 13.22 11.03
N LEU A 180 28.22 14.21 11.72
CA LEU A 180 28.11 14.22 13.18
C LEU A 180 27.16 13.12 13.69
N GLN A 181 26.01 12.95 13.04
CA GLN A 181 25.06 11.89 13.35
C GLN A 181 25.73 10.51 13.22
N ASN A 182 26.48 10.28 12.15
CA ASN A 182 27.15 9.01 11.91
C ASN A 182 28.41 8.82 12.79
N ALA A 183 29.02 9.91 13.25
CA ALA A 183 30.14 9.87 14.20
C ALA A 183 29.68 9.61 15.64
N CYS A 184 28.42 9.89 15.96
CA CYS A 184 27.83 9.56 17.25
C CYS A 184 27.34 8.09 17.23
N PRO A 185 27.96 7.17 17.99
CA PRO A 185 27.49 5.79 18.03
C PRO A 185 26.07 5.78 18.58
N THR A 186 25.13 5.22 17.82
CA THR A 186 23.70 5.05 18.14
C THR A 186 23.41 4.25 19.43
N ARG A 187 24.43 3.96 20.26
CA ARG A 187 24.35 3.19 21.50
C ARG A 187 23.85 3.97 22.71
N TRP A 188 23.88 5.31 22.71
CA TRP A 188 23.65 6.12 23.91
C TRP A 188 22.19 6.56 24.16
N TRP A 189 21.22 6.12 23.35
CA TRP A 189 19.80 6.43 23.55
C TRP A 189 19.00 5.33 24.29
N SER A 190 19.68 4.34 24.87
CA SER A 190 19.04 3.24 25.62
C SER A 190 18.81 3.54 27.11
N THR A 191 19.20 4.72 27.61
CA THR A 191 19.13 5.07 29.04
C THR A 191 18.04 6.07 29.43
N LEU A 192 17.11 6.40 28.52
CA LEU A 192 15.93 7.23 28.81
C LEU A 192 14.64 6.55 28.34
N LYS A 193 14.39 5.36 28.88
CA LYS A 193 13.05 4.77 29.01
C LYS A 193 12.77 4.50 30.48
#